data_AF-A0A1G7SG16-F1
#
_entry.id   AF-A0A1G7SG16-F1
#
_cell.length_a   1.000
_cell.length_b   1.000
_cell.length_c   1.000
_cell.angle_alpha   90.00
_cell.angle_beta   90.00
_cell.angle_gamma   90.00
#
_symmetry.space_group_name_H-M   'P 1'
#
loop_
_entity.id
_entity.type
_entity.pdbx_description
1 polymer ?
#
loop_
_entity_poly.entity_id
_entity_poly.type
_entity_poly.pdbx_seq_one_letter_code
_entity_poly.pdbx_strand_id
1 'polypeptide(L)'
;MARHFFHEFSEDEQADAESIFASHGFDISDFDIHDEDPNPADASAGQVRRQVRVTRRSNGKSSVYGAGQGTAWHADCERDLAAGVFGVSSV
;
A
#
# COMPACT_ATOMS: atom_id res chain seq x y z
N MET A 1 4.48 -16.28 9.82
CA MET A 1 4.48 -15.38 8.65
C MET A 1 3.06 -15.34 8.12
N ALA A 2 2.28 -14.37 8.57
CA ALA A 2 0.96 -14.11 8.03
C ALA A 2 1.10 -12.91 7.09
N ARG A 3 0.98 -13.16 5.78
CA ARG A 3 0.69 -12.09 4.83
C ARG A 3 -0.79 -11.78 5.02
N HIS A 4 -1.10 -10.56 5.41
CA HIS A 4 -2.49 -10.10 5.44
C HIS A 4 -2.78 -9.44 4.11
N PHE A 5 -3.82 -9.87 3.44
CA PHE A 5 -4.30 -9.19 2.25
C PHE A 5 -5.12 -7.96 2.65
N PHE A 6 -5.34 -7.05 1.71
CA PHE A 6 -6.14 -5.83 1.94
C PHE A 6 -7.49 -6.08 2.64
N HIS A 7 -8.19 -7.15 2.27
CA HIS A 7 -9.50 -7.51 2.88
C HIS A 7 -9.40 -7.96 4.35
N GLU A 8 -8.19 -8.25 4.84
CA GLU A 8 -7.91 -8.58 6.24
C GLU A 8 -7.50 -7.35 7.06
N PHE A 9 -7.34 -6.18 6.43
CA PHE A 9 -7.01 -4.94 7.13
C PHE A 9 -8.23 -4.44 7.91
N SER A 10 -8.06 -3.51 8.84
CA SER A 10 -9.19 -2.90 9.55
C SER A 10 -10.09 -2.13 8.58
N GLU A 11 -11.40 -2.09 8.87
CA GLU A 11 -12.39 -1.42 8.01
C GLU A 11 -12.04 0.05 7.76
N ASP A 12 -11.56 0.78 8.77
CA ASP A 12 -11.09 2.15 8.63
C ASP A 12 -9.92 2.26 7.63
N GLU A 13 -8.95 1.35 7.73
CA GLU A 13 -7.78 1.33 6.86
C GLU A 13 -8.18 1.01 5.41
N GLN A 14 -9.13 0.11 5.21
CA GLN A 14 -9.67 -0.20 3.89
C GLN A 14 -10.38 1.01 3.29
N ALA A 15 -11.29 1.63 4.05
CA ALA A 15 -12.07 2.77 3.59
C ALA A 15 -11.20 3.99 3.26
N ASP A 16 -10.18 4.28 4.08
CA ASP A 16 -9.22 5.36 3.81
C ASP A 16 -8.43 5.10 2.53
N ALA A 17 -7.91 3.87 2.34
CA ALA A 17 -7.20 3.52 1.12
C ALA A 17 -8.11 3.67 -0.11
N GLU A 18 -9.32 3.11 -0.08
CA GLU A 18 -10.31 3.23 -1.16
C GLU A 18 -10.58 4.68 -1.54
N SER A 19 -10.77 5.54 -0.53
CA SER A 19 -11.00 6.98 -0.73
C SER A 19 -9.81 7.68 -1.40
N ILE A 20 -8.57 7.32 -1.01
CA ILE A 20 -7.34 7.86 -1.62
C ILE A 20 -7.24 7.44 -3.09
N PHE A 21 -7.34 6.14 -3.39
CA PHE A 21 -7.25 5.67 -4.78
C PHE A 21 -8.33 6.30 -5.66
N ALA A 22 -9.58 6.33 -5.18
CA ALA A 22 -10.69 6.95 -5.90
C ALA A 22 -10.48 8.45 -6.13
N SER A 23 -9.96 9.18 -5.15
CA SER A 23 -9.66 10.62 -5.26
C SER A 23 -8.59 10.92 -6.32
N HIS A 24 -7.69 9.97 -6.58
CA HIS A 24 -6.69 10.06 -7.65
C HIS A 24 -7.14 9.46 -8.99
N GLY A 25 -8.40 9.02 -9.10
CA GLY A 25 -8.96 8.45 -10.33
C GLY A 25 -8.51 7.01 -10.59
N PHE A 26 -8.14 6.27 -9.54
CA PHE A 26 -7.76 4.88 -9.60
C PHE A 26 -8.82 4.00 -8.93
N ASP A 27 -9.08 2.84 -9.52
CA ASP A 27 -9.90 1.80 -8.89
C ASP A 27 -9.00 0.89 -8.04
N ILE A 28 -9.31 0.73 -6.75
CA ILE A 28 -8.49 -0.08 -5.85
C ILE A 28 -8.41 -1.55 -6.27
N SER A 29 -9.38 -2.06 -7.04
CA SER A 29 -9.38 -3.44 -7.54
C SER A 29 -8.29 -3.68 -8.59
N ASP A 30 -7.80 -2.62 -9.24
CA ASP A 30 -6.60 -2.65 -10.09
C ASP A 30 -5.31 -2.73 -9.27
N PHE A 31 -5.40 -2.68 -7.94
CA PHE A 31 -4.26 -2.77 -7.05
C PHE A 31 -4.32 -4.05 -6.22
N ASP A 32 -3.17 -4.69 -6.09
CA ASP A 32 -2.92 -5.77 -5.16
C ASP A 32 -2.18 -5.19 -3.95
N ILE A 33 -2.89 -5.16 -2.82
CA ILE A 33 -2.39 -4.58 -1.57
C ILE A 33 -2.31 -5.71 -0.54
N HIS A 34 -1.13 -5.90 0.04
CA HIS A 34 -0.90 -6.90 1.06
C HIS A 34 0.27 -6.52 1.97
N ASP A 35 0.25 -7.04 3.18
CA ASP A 35 1.39 -6.94 4.09
C ASP A 35 2.53 -7.84 3.66
N GLU A 36 3.72 -7.26 3.65
CA GLU A 36 4.98 -7.97 3.57
C GLU A 36 5.60 -7.97 4.98
N ASP A 37 5.81 -9.16 5.56
CA ASP A 37 6.56 -9.30 6.79
C ASP A 37 8.03 -8.95 6.49
N PRO A 38 8.65 -7.96 7.15
CA PRO A 38 10.01 -7.60 6.83
C PRO A 38 10.92 -8.78 7.17
N ASN A 39 11.56 -9.34 6.14
CA ASN A 39 12.53 -10.41 6.31
C ASN A 39 13.56 -9.98 7.39
N PRO A 40 13.85 -10.82 8.41
CA PRO A 40 14.75 -10.46 9.51
C PRO A 40 16.16 -10.03 9.09
N ALA A 41 16.56 -10.28 7.84
CA ALA A 41 17.83 -9.81 7.27
C ALA A 41 17.87 -8.28 7.05
N ASP A 42 16.73 -7.64 6.78
CA ASP A 42 16.62 -6.18 6.57
C ASP A 42 16.19 -5.45 7.85
N ALA A 43 15.91 -6.18 8.94
CA ALA A 43 15.55 -5.65 10.25
C ALA A 43 16.76 -5.08 11.04
N SER A 44 17.71 -4.47 10.33
CA SER A 44 18.82 -3.77 10.96
C SER A 44 18.27 -2.54 11.69
N ALA A 45 18.28 -2.63 13.02
CA ALA A 45 17.97 -1.58 13.99
C ALA A 45 16.47 -1.23 14.20
N GLY A 46 15.80 -2.05 15.01
CA GLY A 46 15.07 -1.50 16.17
C GLY A 46 13.54 -1.40 16.11
N GLN A 47 12.88 -1.61 14.98
CA GLN A 47 11.42 -1.73 14.97
C GLN A 47 10.96 -2.51 13.74
N VAL A 48 10.48 -3.74 13.95
CA VAL A 48 9.75 -4.50 12.92
C VAL A 48 8.45 -3.74 12.65
N ARG A 49 8.50 -2.79 11.72
CA ARG A 49 7.33 -2.04 11.29
C ARG A 49 6.70 -2.83 10.15
N ARG A 50 5.40 -3.14 10.30
CA ARG A 50 4.53 -3.68 9.24
C ARG A 50 4.82 -2.94 7.93
N GLN A 51 5.05 -3.67 6.83
CA GLN A 51 5.22 -3.08 5.51
C GLN A 51 4.05 -3.46 4.62
N VAL A 52 3.50 -2.50 3.90
CA VAL A 52 2.40 -2.73 2.95
C VAL A 52 2.96 -2.58 1.55
N ARG A 53 2.84 -3.67 0.77
CA ARG A 53 3.16 -3.70 -0.64
C ARG A 53 1.91 -3.36 -1.43
N VAL A 54 2.03 -2.37 -2.31
CA VAL A 54 0.98 -1.94 -3.23
C VAL A 54 1.47 -2.20 -4.65
N THR A 55 0.78 -3.04 -5.40
CA THR A 55 1.14 -3.41 -6.77
C THR A 55 -0.02 -3.13 -7.71
N ARG A 56 0.17 -2.25 -8.69
CA ARG A 56 -0.83 -2.04 -9.74
C ARG A 56 -0.81 -3.21 -10.73
N ARG A 57 -1.93 -3.89 -10.88
CA ARG A 57 -2.11 -5.09 -11.72
C ARG A 57 -2.00 -4.76 -13.21
N SER A 58 -2.55 -3.63 -13.65
CA SER A 58 -2.54 -3.22 -15.06
C SER A 58 -1.14 -3.03 -15.66
N ASN A 59 -0.15 -2.59 -14.89
CA ASN A 59 1.20 -2.30 -15.41
C ASN A 59 2.35 -2.97 -14.63
N GLY A 60 2.02 -3.72 -13.57
CA GLY A 60 3.00 -4.44 -12.74
C GLY A 60 3.86 -3.56 -11.84
N LYS A 61 3.59 -2.25 -11.76
CA LYS A 61 4.38 -1.36 -10.90
C LYS A 61 4.03 -1.58 -9.43
N SER A 62 5.05 -1.72 -8.59
CA SER A 62 4.88 -1.93 -7.16
C SER A 62 5.74 -1.01 -6.33
N SER A 63 5.19 -0.52 -5.22
CA SER A 63 5.91 0.17 -4.15
C SER A 63 5.64 -0.51 -2.81
N VAL A 64 6.60 -0.40 -1.89
CA VAL A 64 6.48 -0.93 -0.52
C VAL A 64 6.58 0.25 0.44
N TYR A 65 5.65 0.31 1.39
CA TYR A 65 5.53 1.41 2.34
C TYR A 65 5.57 0.89 3.77
N GLY A 66 6.14 1.69 4.68
CA GLY A 66 6.10 1.37 6.11
C GLY A 66 4.74 1.75 6.71
N ALA A 67 3.93 0.75 7.06
CA ALA A 67 2.63 0.96 7.70
C ALA A 67 2.75 1.27 9.21
N GLY A 68 3.85 0.88 9.87
CA GLY A 68 4.11 1.26 11.26
C GLY A 68 2.93 0.91 12.19
N GLN A 69 2.20 1.92 12.67
CA GLN A 69 0.90 1.77 13.33
C GLN A 69 -0.22 2.18 12.36
N GLY A 70 -0.92 1.20 11.76
CA GLY A 70 -2.11 1.43 10.95
C GLY A 70 -1.86 2.15 9.62
N THR A 71 -2.53 3.28 9.43
CA THR A 71 -2.69 4.03 8.16
C THR A 71 -1.47 4.88 7.75
N ALA A 72 -0.31 4.71 8.40
CA ALA A 72 0.86 5.56 8.14
C ALA A 72 1.36 5.47 6.69
N TRP A 73 1.17 4.32 6.04
CA TRP A 73 1.54 4.11 4.64
C TRP A 73 0.67 4.88 3.65
N HIS A 74 -0.53 5.31 4.03
CA HIS A 74 -1.45 6.04 3.16
C HIS A 74 -0.84 7.35 2.65
N ALA A 75 -0.16 8.09 3.53
CA ALA A 75 0.44 9.38 3.16
C ALA A 75 1.55 9.22 2.11
N ASP A 76 2.42 8.21 2.25
CA ASP A 76 3.46 7.94 1.25
C ASP A 76 2.85 7.36 -0.04
N CYS A 77 1.84 6.51 0.06
CA CYS A 77 1.14 5.98 -1.11
C CYS A 77 0.40 7.06 -1.90
N GLU A 78 -0.29 7.98 -1.23
CA GLU A 78 -0.97 9.12 -1.86
C GLU A 78 0.03 10.01 -2.61
N ARG A 79 1.21 10.26 -2.04
CA ARG A 79 2.27 11.03 -2.70
C ARG A 79 2.77 10.35 -3.97
N ASP A 80 2.93 9.02 -3.94
CA ASP A 80 3.35 8.24 -5.11
C ASP A 80 2.25 8.19 -6.19
N LEU A 81 0.98 8.13 -5.79
CA LEU A 81 -0.17 8.26 -6.70
C LEU A 81 -0.18 9.65 -7.36
N ALA A 82 -0.01 10.72 -6.59
CA ALA A 82 0.07 12.10 -7.07
C ALA A 82 1.27 12.31 -8.02
N ALA A 83 2.41 11.68 -7.73
CA ALA A 83 3.62 11.74 -8.55
C ALA A 83 3.54 10.87 -9.82
N GLY A 84 2.48 10.06 -9.98
CA GLY A 84 2.33 9.17 -11.13
C GLY A 84 3.28 7.96 -11.09
N VAL A 85 3.75 7.56 -9.91
CA VAL A 85 4.61 6.37 -9.72
C VAL A 85 3.93 5.15 -10.32
N PHE A 86 2.64 4.95 -10.00
CA PHE A 86 1.81 3.88 -10.54
C PHE A 86 1.33 4.11 -11.98
N GLY A 87 1.83 5.15 -12.66
CA GLY A 87 1.39 5.59 -13.98
C GLY A 87 0.24 6.60 -13.90
N VAL A 88 -0.25 7.03 -15.06
CA VAL A 88 -1.42 7.91 -15.14
C VAL A 88 -2.70 7.11 -14.87
N SER A 89 -3.67 7.75 -14.21
CA SER A 89 -5.04 7.27 -14.18
C SER A 89 -5.57 7.31 -15.62
N SER A 90 -6.09 6.18 -16.10
CA SER A 90 -6.53 6.05 -17.49
C SER A 90 -7.99 6.52 -17.66
N VAL A 91 -8.46 7.41 -16.79
CA VAL A 91 -9.82 7.97 -16.79
C VAL A 91 -9.93 9.15 -17.74
#